data_AF-A0A946DSQ8-F1
#
_entry.id   AF-A0A946DSQ8-F1
#
_cell.length_a   1.000
_cell.length_b   1.000
_cell.length_c   1.000
_cell.angle_alpha   90.00
_cell.angle_beta   90.00
_cell.angle_gamma   90.00
#
_symmetry.space_group_name_H-M   'P 1'
#
loop_
_entity.id
_entity.type
_entity.pdbx_description
1 polymer ?
#
loop_
_entity_poly.entity_id
_entity_poly.type
_entity_poly.pdbx_seq_one_letter_code
_entity_poly.pdbx_strand_id
1 'polypeptide(L)'
;MKTLPISATDDDIRSLVIEWSELMAAKRFDDAYSMLTFDNREREWTPQLLADTIRGYGVPDIDTVTKQMMLEDWGVNEFEITTLEGREDREAIIDSIEIDREYLGPLDPDRYLGHVHYFDLPLCNDRSDLTARFHILRIDNDKLALELLDIHML
;
A
#
# COMPACT_ATOMS: atom_id res chain seq x y z
N MET A 1 -7.18 7.95 -10.85
CA MET A 1 -7.81 6.92 -10.00
C MET A 1 -8.31 5.79 -10.87
N LYS A 2 -7.95 4.55 -10.55
CA LYS A 2 -8.57 3.32 -11.07
C LYS A 2 -9.79 2.98 -10.22
N THR A 3 -10.80 2.39 -10.84
CA THR A 3 -12.08 2.05 -10.18
C THR A 3 -12.45 0.62 -10.50
N LEU A 4 -13.11 -0.05 -9.55
CA LEU A 4 -13.73 -1.36 -9.74
C LEU A 4 -15.26 -1.21 -9.66
N PRO A 5 -16.03 -2.16 -10.21
CA PRO A 5 -17.47 -2.23 -9.96
C PRO A 5 -17.78 -2.35 -8.46
N ILE A 6 -18.93 -1.86 -8.01
CA ILE A 6 -19.35 -1.97 -6.61
C ILE A 6 -19.48 -3.43 -6.15
N SER A 7 -19.74 -4.33 -7.09
CA SER A 7 -19.82 -5.78 -6.87
C SER A 7 -18.46 -6.48 -6.86
N ALA A 8 -17.35 -5.74 -6.91
CA ALA A 8 -16.01 -6.31 -6.91
C ALA A 8 -15.78 -7.17 -5.67
N THR A 9 -15.23 -8.35 -5.91
CA THR A 9 -14.90 -9.32 -4.88
C THR A 9 -13.64 -8.89 -4.12
N ASP A 10 -13.35 -9.57 -3.01
CA ASP A 10 -12.12 -9.32 -2.28
C ASP A 10 -10.88 -9.69 -3.12
N ASP A 11 -10.98 -10.70 -3.99
CA ASP A 11 -9.89 -11.07 -4.90
C ASP A 11 -9.64 -10.01 -5.98
N ASP A 12 -10.69 -9.31 -6.44
CA ASP A 12 -10.55 -8.16 -7.33
C ASP A 12 -9.82 -7.00 -6.63
N ILE A 13 -10.11 -6.77 -5.35
CA ILE A 13 -9.44 -5.75 -4.53
C ILE A 13 -7.98 -6.14 -4.26
N ARG A 14 -7.70 -7.39 -3.89
CA ARG A 14 -6.32 -7.90 -3.74
C ARG A 14 -5.54 -7.72 -5.03
N SER A 15 -6.13 -8.07 -6.17
CA SER A 15 -5.50 -7.91 -7.48
C SER A 15 -5.14 -6.44 -7.77
N LEU A 16 -6.01 -5.49 -7.40
CA LEU A 16 -5.74 -4.07 -7.54
C LEU A 16 -4.59 -3.59 -6.64
N VAL A 17 -4.52 -4.06 -5.40
CA VAL A 17 -3.42 -3.76 -4.47
C VAL A 17 -2.10 -4.35 -4.95
N ILE A 18 -2.11 -5.58 -5.47
CA ILE A 18 -0.94 -6.22 -6.08
C ILE A 18 -0.46 -5.42 -7.28
N GLU A 19 -1.35 -5.00 -8.17
CA GLU A 19 -0.98 -4.17 -9.33
C GLU A 19 -0.33 -2.84 -8.89
N TRP A 20 -0.86 -2.19 -7.85
CA TRP A 20 -0.23 -1.01 -7.26
C TRP A 20 1.18 -1.33 -6.73
N SER A 21 1.35 -2.45 -6.01
CA SER A 21 2.64 -2.92 -5.50
C SER A 21 3.65 -3.17 -6.61
N GLU A 22 3.23 -3.75 -7.74
CA GLU A 22 4.09 -4.01 -8.90
C GLU A 22 4.53 -2.71 -9.59
N LEU A 23 3.67 -1.68 -9.64
CA LEU A 23 4.09 -0.36 -10.12
C LEU A 23 5.11 0.30 -9.19
N MET A 24 4.92 0.15 -7.87
CA MET A 24 5.89 0.62 -6.88
C MET A 24 7.24 -0.10 -7.05
N ALA A 25 7.23 -1.42 -7.26
CA ALA A 25 8.43 -2.21 -7.54
C ALA A 25 9.13 -1.80 -8.84
N ALA A 26 8.36 -1.46 -9.87
CA ALA A 26 8.87 -0.93 -11.14
C ALA A 26 9.33 0.54 -11.06
N LYS A 27 9.31 1.17 -9.88
CA LYS A 27 9.61 2.61 -9.65
C LYS A 27 8.73 3.54 -10.48
N ARG A 28 7.55 3.08 -10.89
CA ARG A 28 6.54 3.84 -11.64
C ARG A 28 5.61 4.57 -10.69
N PHE A 29 6.19 5.43 -9.84
CA PHE A 29 5.47 6.10 -8.76
C PHE A 29 4.33 7.00 -9.25
N ASP A 30 4.46 7.64 -10.42
CA ASP A 30 3.38 8.43 -11.01
C ASP A 30 2.16 7.58 -11.40
N ASP A 31 2.40 6.37 -11.92
CA ASP A 31 1.34 5.45 -12.31
C ASP A 31 0.69 4.84 -11.06
N ALA A 32 1.50 4.42 -10.08
CA ALA A 32 1.03 3.92 -8.79
C ALA A 32 0.20 5.00 -8.06
N TYR A 33 0.67 6.24 -8.09
CA TYR A 33 -0.06 7.39 -7.55
C TYR A 33 -1.39 7.58 -8.28
N SER A 34 -1.37 7.55 -9.60
CA SER A 34 -2.57 7.74 -10.43
C SER A 34 -3.61 6.64 -10.27
N MET A 35 -3.27 5.47 -9.73
CA MET A 35 -4.23 4.39 -9.47
C MET A 35 -5.16 4.69 -8.29
N LEU A 36 -4.72 5.45 -7.30
CA LEU A 36 -5.41 5.54 -6.01
C LEU A 36 -6.09 6.91 -5.82
N THR A 37 -6.86 6.98 -4.75
CA THR A 37 -7.16 8.22 -4.04
C THR A 37 -6.31 8.28 -2.78
N PHE A 38 -6.25 9.44 -2.13
CA PHE A 38 -5.35 9.66 -1.00
C PHE A 38 -6.05 10.41 0.12
N ASP A 39 -5.87 9.92 1.33
CA ASP A 39 -6.18 10.70 2.52
C ASP A 39 -5.09 11.75 2.74
N ASN A 40 -5.40 12.99 2.38
CA ASN A 40 -4.49 14.13 2.50
C ASN A 40 -4.72 14.96 3.77
N ARG A 41 -5.39 14.41 4.80
CA ARG A 41 -5.68 15.14 6.05
C ARG A 41 -4.42 15.49 6.84
N GLU A 42 -3.49 14.55 6.95
CA GLU A 42 -2.25 14.73 7.72
C GLU A 42 -1.09 15.22 6.84
N ARG A 43 -1.00 14.69 5.61
CA ARG A 43 0.08 15.02 4.67
C ARG A 43 -0.41 14.85 3.24
N GLU A 44 -0.02 15.77 2.37
CA GLU A 44 -0.37 15.71 0.94
C GLU A 44 0.47 14.65 0.23
N TRP A 45 -0.18 13.59 -0.24
CA TRP A 45 0.46 12.55 -1.01
C TRP A 45 0.90 13.05 -2.38
N THR A 46 2.10 12.66 -2.76
CA THR A 46 2.68 12.87 -4.09
C THR A 46 3.42 11.60 -4.51
N PRO A 47 3.70 11.41 -5.82
CA PRO A 47 4.57 10.33 -6.27
C PRO A 47 5.93 10.31 -5.55
N GLN A 48 6.49 11.49 -5.27
CA GLN A 48 7.74 11.61 -4.53
C GLN A 48 7.57 11.17 -3.06
N LEU A 49 6.48 11.55 -2.40
CA LEU A 49 6.22 11.12 -1.02
C LEU A 49 6.01 9.60 -0.92
N LEU A 50 5.36 8.97 -1.90
CA LEU A 50 5.27 7.51 -1.99
C LEU A 50 6.66 6.87 -2.01
N ALA A 51 7.52 7.36 -2.90
CA ALA A 51 8.89 6.86 -3.00
C ALA A 51 9.68 7.08 -1.70
N ASP A 52 9.59 8.27 -1.11
CA ASP A 52 10.34 8.60 0.10
C ASP A 52 9.84 7.82 1.32
N THR A 53 8.53 7.53 1.39
CA THR A 53 7.95 6.71 2.46
C THR A 53 8.53 5.30 2.43
N ILE A 54 8.66 4.68 1.25
CA ILE A 54 9.30 3.38 1.11
C ILE A 54 10.80 3.45 1.44
N ARG A 55 11.52 4.43 0.88
CA ARG A 55 12.96 4.63 1.14
C ARG A 55 13.27 4.92 2.60
N GLY A 56 12.30 5.45 3.33
CA GLY A 56 12.36 5.76 4.75
C GLY A 56 11.71 4.70 5.64
N TYR A 57 11.39 3.53 5.09
CA TYR A 57 10.80 2.42 5.83
C TYR A 57 9.53 2.84 6.59
N GLY A 58 8.56 3.42 5.87
CA GLY A 58 7.32 3.96 6.43
C GLY A 58 7.45 5.36 7.04
N VAL A 59 8.67 5.90 7.17
CA VAL A 59 8.92 7.24 7.73
C VAL A 59 9.66 8.09 6.68
N PRO A 60 8.95 8.84 5.82
CA PRO A 60 9.56 9.55 4.68
C PRO A 60 10.58 10.62 5.09
N ASP A 61 10.44 11.20 6.28
CA ASP A 61 11.34 12.18 6.89
C ASP A 61 12.24 11.57 7.98
N ILE A 62 12.55 10.27 7.88
CA ILE A 62 13.48 9.58 8.77
C ILE A 62 14.85 10.27 8.79
N ASP A 63 15.47 10.37 9.96
CA ASP A 63 16.79 10.94 10.07
C ASP A 63 17.85 10.03 9.43
N THR A 64 18.91 10.65 8.89
CA THR A 64 19.93 9.94 8.11
C THR A 64 20.68 8.88 8.92
N VAL A 65 20.86 9.08 10.23
CA VAL A 65 21.60 8.14 11.07
C VAL A 65 20.78 6.88 11.29
N THR A 66 19.52 7.03 11.69
CA THR A 66 18.60 5.90 11.86
C THR A 66 18.40 5.15 10.54
N LYS A 67 18.18 5.87 9.43
CA LYS A 67 18.07 5.25 8.11
C LYS A 67 19.31 4.42 7.74
N GLN A 68 20.50 4.97 7.94
CA GLN A 68 21.75 4.27 7.63
C GLN A 68 21.92 3.01 8.47
N MET A 69 21.58 3.07 9.76
CA MET A 69 21.61 1.88 10.63
C MET A 69 20.65 0.79 10.15
N MET A 70 19.44 1.15 9.72
CA MET A 70 18.47 0.18 9.20
C MET A 70 18.92 -0.44 7.88
N LEU A 71 19.48 0.37 6.98
CA LEU A 71 20.04 -0.12 5.71
C LEU A 71 21.19 -1.11 5.95
N GLU A 72 22.06 -0.83 6.93
CA GLU A 72 23.14 -1.73 7.33
C GLU A 72 22.63 -3.04 7.92
N ASP A 73 21.61 -2.99 8.78
CA ASP A 73 20.98 -4.17 9.38
C ASP A 73 20.31 -5.07 8.32
N TRP A 74 19.65 -4.44 7.34
CA TRP A 74 19.06 -5.12 6.19
C TRP A 74 20.09 -5.54 5.12
N GLY A 75 21.33 -5.07 5.21
CA GLY A 75 22.36 -5.34 4.20
C GLY A 75 22.03 -4.78 2.82
N VAL A 76 21.25 -3.69 2.74
CA VAL A 76 20.79 -3.06 1.48
C VAL A 76 21.26 -1.61 1.39
N ASN A 77 21.30 -1.04 0.18
CA ASN A 77 21.71 0.36 -0.02
C ASN A 77 20.52 1.33 -0.03
N GLU A 78 19.32 0.82 -0.31
CA GLU A 78 18.08 1.58 -0.34
C GLU A 78 16.91 0.62 -0.08
N PHE A 79 15.89 1.10 0.61
CA PHE A 79 14.62 0.38 0.75
C PHE A 79 13.77 0.59 -0.50
N GLU A 80 13.31 -0.51 -1.09
CA GLU A 80 12.43 -0.51 -2.25
C GLU A 80 11.46 -1.69 -2.18
N ILE A 81 10.22 -1.46 -2.63
CA ILE A 81 9.30 -2.55 -2.89
C ILE A 81 9.88 -3.37 -4.04
N THR A 82 9.74 -4.68 -3.95
CA THR A 82 10.21 -5.67 -4.91
C THR A 82 9.03 -6.45 -5.47
N THR A 83 9.17 -6.91 -6.71
CA THR A 83 8.10 -7.63 -7.41
C THR A 83 7.76 -8.93 -6.69
N LEU A 84 6.49 -9.32 -6.74
CA LEU A 84 6.04 -10.64 -6.33
C LEU A 84 6.33 -11.72 -7.39
N GLU A 85 6.64 -11.33 -8.62
CA GLU A 85 6.93 -12.26 -9.71
C GLU A 85 8.18 -13.10 -9.39
N GLY A 86 8.02 -14.42 -9.45
CA GLY A 86 9.11 -15.37 -9.21
C GLY A 86 9.51 -15.58 -7.74
N ARG A 87 8.83 -14.93 -6.78
CA ARG A 87 9.06 -15.15 -5.35
C ARG A 87 8.49 -16.50 -4.88
N GLU A 88 9.26 -17.21 -4.06
CA GLU A 88 8.81 -18.48 -3.46
C GLU A 88 7.70 -18.27 -2.42
N ASP A 89 7.72 -17.14 -1.72
CA ASP A 89 6.76 -16.75 -0.68
C ASP A 89 5.59 -15.90 -1.18
N ARG A 90 5.43 -15.79 -2.52
CA ARG A 90 4.38 -14.98 -3.17
C ARG A 90 3.00 -15.20 -2.57
N GLU A 91 2.55 -16.45 -2.46
CA GLU A 91 1.21 -16.75 -1.98
C GLU A 91 1.03 -16.33 -0.51
N ALA A 92 2.06 -16.46 0.32
CA ALA A 92 2.01 -16.02 1.71
C ALA A 92 1.86 -14.49 1.84
N ILE A 93 2.47 -13.72 0.93
CA ILE A 93 2.34 -12.26 0.87
C ILE A 93 0.98 -11.84 0.29
N ILE A 94 0.39 -12.64 -0.59
CA ILE A 94 -0.97 -12.36 -1.09
C ILE A 94 -2.01 -12.67 -0.01
N ASP A 95 -1.82 -13.76 0.73
CA ASP A 95 -2.68 -14.17 1.84
C ASP A 95 -2.62 -13.17 3.02
N SER A 96 -1.53 -12.41 3.15
CA SER A 96 -1.40 -11.32 4.12
C SER A 96 -2.15 -10.04 3.70
N ILE A 97 -2.80 -10.00 2.54
CA ILE A 97 -3.71 -8.91 2.19
C ILE A 97 -5.08 -9.18 2.82
N GLU A 98 -5.33 -8.55 3.96
CA GLU A 98 -6.59 -8.63 4.68
C GLU A 98 -7.57 -7.56 4.20
N ILE A 99 -8.81 -7.99 4.00
CA ILE A 99 -9.93 -7.12 3.60
C ILE A 99 -11.03 -7.28 4.63
N ASP A 100 -11.43 -6.18 5.25
CA ASP A 100 -12.51 -6.15 6.24
C ASP A 100 -13.61 -5.20 5.76
N ARG A 101 -14.80 -5.75 5.48
CA ARG A 101 -16.00 -4.99 5.11
C ARG A 101 -17.06 -4.96 6.22
N GLU A 102 -16.84 -5.68 7.31
CA GLU A 102 -17.82 -5.82 8.39
C GLU A 102 -17.64 -4.71 9.43
N TYR A 103 -16.39 -4.38 9.76
CA TYR A 103 -16.07 -3.36 10.75
C TYR A 103 -15.51 -2.09 10.10
N LEU A 104 -16.39 -1.09 9.95
CA LEU A 104 -16.01 0.23 9.47
C LEU A 104 -15.49 1.17 10.56
N GLY A 105 -15.55 0.75 11.84
CA GLY A 105 -15.16 1.59 12.97
C GLY A 105 -15.89 2.95 12.95
N PRO A 106 -15.16 4.08 12.98
CA PRO A 106 -15.74 5.42 12.97
C PRO A 106 -16.04 5.97 11.56
N LEU A 107 -15.82 5.20 10.49
CA LEU A 107 -16.02 5.68 9.13
C LEU A 107 -17.49 5.88 8.79
N ASP A 108 -17.76 6.83 7.91
CA ASP A 108 -19.08 7.05 7.32
C ASP A 108 -19.45 5.87 6.40
N PRO A 109 -20.47 5.06 6.75
CA PRO A 109 -20.86 3.89 5.97
C PRO A 109 -21.46 4.22 4.60
N ASP A 110 -21.90 5.47 4.36
CA ASP A 110 -22.36 5.88 3.04
C ASP A 110 -21.19 6.10 2.08
N ARG A 111 -20.01 6.44 2.63
CA ARG A 111 -18.80 6.74 1.86
C ARG A 111 -17.81 5.57 1.82
N TYR A 112 -17.73 4.77 2.86
CA TYR A 112 -16.70 3.74 3.02
C TYR A 112 -17.31 2.34 3.11
N LEU A 113 -16.66 1.38 2.44
CA LEU A 113 -17.14 0.00 2.28
C LEU A 113 -16.29 -1.03 3.01
N GLY A 114 -15.14 -0.61 3.54
CA GLY A 114 -14.22 -1.48 4.25
C GLY A 114 -12.80 -0.94 4.31
N HIS A 115 -11.92 -1.78 4.82
CA HIS A 115 -10.50 -1.58 4.98
C HIS A 115 -9.73 -2.62 4.18
N VAL A 116 -8.54 -2.25 3.73
CA VAL A 116 -7.53 -3.19 3.24
C VAL A 116 -6.24 -2.96 4.00
N HIS A 117 -5.68 -4.01 4.58
CA HIS A 117 -4.35 -4.01 5.15
C HIS A 117 -3.48 -4.95 4.33
N TYR A 118 -2.48 -4.38 3.66
CA TYR A 118 -1.46 -5.17 2.99
C TYR A 118 -0.26 -5.29 3.93
N PHE A 119 -0.28 -6.34 4.76
CA PHE A 119 0.84 -6.71 5.61
C PHE A 119 1.95 -7.36 4.79
N ASP A 120 3.15 -7.47 5.37
CA ASP A 120 4.28 -8.16 4.74
C ASP A 120 4.69 -7.55 3.39
N LEU A 121 4.67 -6.22 3.26
CA LEU A 121 5.06 -5.56 2.00
C LEU A 121 6.40 -6.11 1.51
N PRO A 122 6.52 -6.52 0.23
CA PRO A 122 7.70 -7.19 -0.28
C PRO A 122 8.83 -6.18 -0.45
N LEU A 123 9.64 -6.00 0.58
CA LEU A 123 10.70 -4.99 0.62
C LEU A 123 12.06 -5.67 0.42
N CYS A 124 12.85 -5.20 -0.54
CA CYS A 124 14.21 -5.69 -0.78
C CYS A 124 14.35 -7.24 -0.89
N ASN A 125 13.38 -7.90 -1.53
CA ASN A 125 13.26 -9.36 -1.67
C ASN A 125 12.96 -10.13 -0.37
N ASP A 126 12.58 -9.43 0.70
CA ASP A 126 12.11 -10.02 1.96
C ASP A 126 10.68 -9.57 2.27
N ARG A 127 10.08 -10.15 3.31
CA ARG A 127 8.84 -9.67 3.92
C ARG A 127 9.20 -8.62 4.97
N SER A 128 8.58 -7.46 4.92
CA SER A 128 8.80 -6.40 5.92
C SER A 128 7.67 -6.32 6.93
N ASP A 129 7.89 -5.66 8.06
CA ASP A 129 6.83 -5.28 8.98
C ASP A 129 6.01 -4.06 8.49
N LEU A 130 6.33 -3.55 7.29
CA LEU A 130 5.58 -2.46 6.67
C LEU A 130 4.21 -2.94 6.24
N THR A 131 3.23 -2.09 6.53
CA THR A 131 1.83 -2.29 6.16
C THR A 131 1.32 -1.08 5.40
N ALA A 132 0.82 -1.31 4.18
CA ALA A 132 0.06 -0.30 3.45
C ALA A 132 -1.42 -0.44 3.81
N ARG A 133 -2.04 0.66 4.25
CA ARG A 133 -3.46 0.70 4.64
C ARG A 133 -4.28 1.49 3.65
N PHE A 134 -5.42 0.93 3.29
CA PHE A 134 -6.36 1.55 2.38
C PHE A 134 -7.78 1.53 2.96
N HIS A 135 -8.56 2.54 2.63
CA HIS A 135 -10.02 2.44 2.68
C HIS A 135 -10.57 2.01 1.32
N ILE A 136 -11.65 1.22 1.35
CA ILE A 136 -12.47 0.95 0.17
C ILE A 136 -13.50 2.07 0.08
N LEU A 137 -13.30 2.98 -0.87
CA LEU A 137 -14.10 4.18 -1.04
C LEU A 137 -15.25 3.93 -2.05
N ARG A 138 -16.48 4.25 -1.67
CA ARG A 138 -17.61 4.36 -2.60
C ARG A 138 -17.45 5.63 -3.42
N ILE A 139 -17.37 5.49 -4.74
CA ILE A 139 -17.34 6.64 -5.67
C ILE A 139 -18.75 7.04 -6.07
N ASP A 140 -19.57 6.04 -6.39
CA ASP A 140 -20.98 6.19 -6.73
C ASP A 140 -21.72 4.86 -6.44
N ASN A 141 -22.92 4.70 -6.98
CA ASN A 141 -23.73 3.50 -6.77
C ASN A 141 -23.16 2.25 -7.45
N ASP A 142 -22.31 2.42 -8.47
CA ASP A 142 -21.82 1.35 -9.34
C ASP A 142 -20.32 1.12 -9.22
N LYS A 143 -19.58 2.01 -8.54
CA LYS A 143 -18.12 1.99 -8.50
C LYS A 143 -17.53 2.22 -7.12
N LEU A 144 -16.39 1.58 -6.90
CA LEU A 144 -15.49 1.80 -5.78
C LEU A 144 -14.07 2.10 -6.25
N ALA A 145 -13.26 2.67 -5.36
CA ALA A 145 -11.83 2.87 -5.51
C ALA A 145 -11.12 2.60 -4.17
N LEU A 146 -9.79 2.63 -4.18
CA LEU A 146 -9.00 2.57 -2.95
C LEU A 146 -8.45 3.95 -2.58
N GLU A 147 -8.51 4.30 -1.31
CA GLU A 147 -7.93 5.49 -0.70
C GLU A 147 -6.74 5.07 0.15
N LEU A 148 -5.51 5.40 -0.25
CA LEU A 148 -4.32 5.14 0.57
C LEU A 148 -4.33 6.09 1.78
N LEU A 149 -4.13 5.51 2.96
CA LEU A 149 -4.09 6.23 4.23
C LEU A 149 -2.65 6.48 4.63
N ASP A 150 -1.90 5.39 4.80
CA ASP A 150 -0.50 5.40 5.18
C ASP A 150 0.21 4.10 4.81
N ILE A 151 1.53 4.17 4.94
CA ILE A 151 2.44 3.03 4.92
C ILE A 151 3.32 3.18 6.16
N HIS A 152 3.26 2.23 7.09
CA HIS A 152 3.94 2.34 8.38
C HIS A 152 4.38 0.96 8.89
N MET A 153 5.30 0.94 9.86
CA MET A 153 5.66 -0.26 10.62
C MET A 153 4.58 -0.56 11.66
N LEU A 154 4.22 -1.82 11.83
CA LEU A 154 3.33 -2.28 12.91
C LEU A 154 4.05 -2.63 14.21
#